data_AF-D0SF32-F1
#
_entry.id   AF-D0SF32-F1
#
_cell.length_a   1.000
_cell.length_b   1.000
_cell.length_c   1.000
_cell.angle_alpha   90.00
_cell.angle_beta   90.00
_cell.angle_gamma   90.00
#
_symmetry.space_group_name_H-M   'P 1'
#
loop_
_entity.id
_entity.type
_entity.pdbx_description
1 polymer ?
#
loop_
_entity_poly.entity_id
_entity_poly.type
_entity_poly.pdbx_seq_one_letter_code
_entity_poly.pdbx_strand_id
1 'polypeptide(L)'
;MFDQQPTLELLFEQLGLDASAEAIDQFIETHQLTSDVPLHKAPFWSKAQHDFIISNWKKDDEWAMVVDLLNEQLHTEHTLSGSCHL
;
A
#
# COMPACT_ATOMS: atom_id res chain seq x y z
N MET A 1 -21.66 -16.90 -5.78
CA MET A 1 -20.19 -16.92 -5.77
C MET A 1 -19.80 -15.64 -5.06
N PHE A 2 -19.23 -15.72 -3.86
CA PHE A 2 -18.80 -14.53 -3.13
C PHE A 2 -17.46 -14.13 -3.70
N ASP A 3 -17.46 -13.05 -4.47
CA ASP A 3 -16.24 -12.41 -4.90
C ASP A 3 -15.60 -11.80 -3.65
N GLN A 4 -14.47 -12.35 -3.21
CA GLN A 4 -13.77 -11.89 -2.02
C GLN A 4 -13.14 -10.55 -2.37
N GLN A 5 -13.80 -9.47 -1.96
CA GLN A 5 -13.24 -8.13 -2.09
C GLN A 5 -11.83 -8.11 -1.50
N PRO A 6 -10.81 -7.67 -2.26
CA PRO A 6 -9.47 -7.60 -1.75
C PRO A 6 -9.43 -6.59 -0.59
N THR A 7 -8.70 -6.95 0.47
CA THR A 7 -8.48 -6.12 1.65
C THR A 7 -6.98 -5.94 1.89
N LEU A 8 -6.60 -5.00 2.76
CA LEU A 8 -5.20 -4.81 3.15
C LEU A 8 -4.58 -6.10 3.71
N GLU A 9 -5.36 -6.82 4.52
CA GLU A 9 -4.97 -8.11 5.07
C GLU A 9 -4.62 -9.10 3.96
N LEU A 10 -5.53 -9.28 2.99
CA LEU A 10 -5.31 -10.12 1.82
C LEU A 10 -4.08 -9.68 1.01
N LEU A 11 -3.83 -8.38 0.87
CA LEU A 11 -2.67 -7.85 0.16
C LEU A 11 -1.38 -8.28 0.87
N PHE A 12 -1.34 -8.12 2.19
CA PHE A 12 -0.20 -8.53 3.00
C PHE A 12 0.01 -10.05 2.92
N GLU A 13 -1.06 -10.85 2.98
CA GLU A 13 -0.97 -12.31 2.80
C GLU A 13 -0.39 -12.69 1.43
N GLN A 14 -0.83 -12.04 0.34
CA GLN A 14 -0.28 -12.29 -1.00
C GLN A 14 1.19 -11.88 -1.13
N LEU A 15 1.60 -10.84 -0.42
CA LEU A 15 2.97 -10.35 -0.41
C LEU A 15 3.87 -11.16 0.56
N GLY A 16 3.30 -12.08 1.35
CA GLY A 16 4.00 -12.86 2.37
C GLY A 16 4.37 -12.04 3.62
N LEU A 17 3.62 -10.97 3.89
CA LEU A 17 3.70 -10.15 5.08
C LEU A 17 2.63 -10.55 6.10
N ASP A 18 2.80 -10.06 7.31
CA ASP A 18 1.85 -10.32 8.39
C ASP A 18 0.59 -9.46 8.19
N ALA A 19 -0.53 -10.13 7.92
CA ALA A 19 -1.82 -9.52 7.62
C ALA A 19 -2.63 -9.13 8.86
N SER A 20 -2.03 -9.24 10.05
CA SER A 20 -2.68 -8.84 11.29
C SER A 20 -2.86 -7.32 11.32
N ALA A 21 -4.00 -6.83 11.84
CA ALA A 21 -4.27 -5.39 11.97
C ALA A 21 -3.14 -4.64 12.69
N GLU A 22 -2.58 -5.23 13.76
CA GLU A 22 -1.44 -4.66 14.50
C GLU A 22 -0.17 -4.56 13.63
N ALA A 23 0.09 -5.58 12.81
CA ALA A 23 1.27 -5.60 11.94
C ALA A 23 1.14 -4.62 10.76
N ILE A 24 -0.07 -4.47 10.21
CA ILE A 24 -0.37 -3.50 9.16
C ILE A 24 -0.17 -2.08 9.69
N ASP A 25 -0.70 -1.77 10.88
CA ASP A 25 -0.56 -0.46 11.52
C ASP A 25 0.92 -0.15 11.79
N GLN A 26 1.65 -1.09 12.42
CA GLN A 26 3.09 -0.94 12.63
C GLN A 26 3.86 -0.80 11.32
N PHE A 27 3.49 -1.53 10.26
CA PHE A 27 4.13 -1.39 8.96
C PHE A 27 3.92 0.01 8.40
N ILE A 28 2.70 0.54 8.48
CA ILE A 28 2.37 1.89 8.04
C ILE A 28 3.20 2.92 8.82
N GLU A 29 3.24 2.83 10.14
CA GLU A 29 4.01 3.76 10.99
C GLU A 29 5.53 3.70 10.71
N THR A 30 6.06 2.50 10.47
CA THR A 30 7.51 2.30 10.30
C THR A 30 8.01 2.48 8.86
N HIS A 31 7.13 2.34 7.86
CA HIS A 31 7.48 2.37 6.43
C HIS A 31 6.85 3.57 5.69
N GLN A 32 6.65 4.71 6.38
CA GLN A 32 6.15 5.94 5.76
C GLN A 32 6.95 6.32 4.51
N LEU A 33 6.23 6.66 3.44
CA LEU A 33 6.79 7.04 2.15
C LEU A 33 6.68 8.56 1.96
N THR A 34 7.70 9.14 1.32
CA THR A 34 7.63 10.52 0.85
C THR A 34 6.59 10.62 -0.26
N SER A 35 5.85 11.72 -0.35
CA SER A 35 4.81 11.90 -1.39
C SER A 35 5.29 11.74 -2.84
N ASP A 36 6.60 11.82 -3.09
CA ASP A 36 7.22 11.62 -4.40
C ASP A 36 7.39 10.14 -4.77
N VAL A 37 7.34 9.24 -3.79
CA VAL A 37 7.60 7.81 -3.98
C VAL A 37 6.27 7.04 -3.94
N PRO A 38 5.77 6.53 -5.07
CA PRO A 38 4.57 5.71 -5.06
C PRO A 38 4.84 4.36 -4.40
N LEU A 39 3.82 3.77 -3.76
CA LEU A 39 3.89 2.48 -3.08
C LEU A 39 4.60 1.41 -3.90
N HIS A 40 4.22 1.25 -5.17
CA HIS A 40 4.81 0.22 -6.02
C HIS A 40 6.31 0.42 -6.28
N LYS A 41 6.87 1.65 -6.16
CA LYS A 41 8.31 1.92 -6.29
C LYS A 41 9.06 1.90 -4.96
N ALA A 42 8.38 1.63 -3.86
CA ALA A 42 9.01 1.67 -2.56
C ALA A 42 10.17 0.66 -2.46
N PRO A 43 11.32 1.06 -1.90
CA PRO A 43 12.51 0.22 -1.84
C PRO A 43 12.38 -0.96 -0.86
N PHE A 44 11.34 -0.99 -0.03
CA PHE A 44 11.05 -2.09 0.88
C PHE A 44 10.41 -3.30 0.19
N TRP A 45 9.89 -3.14 -1.02
CA TRP A 45 9.35 -4.26 -1.79
C TRP A 45 10.45 -5.05 -2.47
N SER A 46 10.35 -6.37 -2.38
CA SER A 46 11.12 -7.27 -3.22
C SER A 46 10.64 -7.23 -4.67
N LYS A 47 11.50 -7.64 -5.61
CA LYS A 47 11.16 -7.66 -7.05
C LYS A 47 9.85 -8.39 -7.36
N ALA A 48 9.54 -9.49 -6.66
CA ALA A 48 8.30 -10.24 -6.84
C ALA A 48 7.06 -9.49 -6.29
N GLN A 49 7.17 -8.88 -5.11
CA GLN A 49 6.12 -8.07 -4.48
C GLN A 49 5.77 -6.85 -5.34
N HIS A 50 6.81 -6.13 -5.78
CA HIS A 50 6.67 -5.01 -6.71
C HIS A 50 5.93 -5.45 -7.98
N ASP A 51 6.33 -6.57 -8.60
CA ASP A 51 5.73 -7.03 -9.87
C ASP A 51 4.25 -7.40 -9.69
N PHE A 52 3.90 -8.02 -8.55
CA PHE A 52 2.51 -8.28 -8.17
C PHE A 52 1.71 -6.98 -8.03
N ILE A 53 2.19 -6.02 -7.24
CA ILE A 53 1.50 -4.74 -7.01
C ILE A 53 1.32 -4.00 -8.35
N ILE A 54 2.39 -3.86 -9.14
CA ILE A 54 2.32 -3.12 -10.41
C ILE A 54 1.45 -3.81 -11.45
N SER A 55 1.45 -5.14 -11.49
CA SER A 55 0.64 -5.90 -12.46
C SER A 55 -0.84 -5.77 -12.16
N ASN A 56 -1.24 -5.81 -10.89
CA ASN A 56 -2.63 -5.63 -10.48
C ASN A 56 -3.07 -4.16 -10.59
N TRP A 57 -2.20 -3.22 -10.16
CA TRP A 57 -2.48 -1.80 -10.26
C TRP A 57 -2.62 -1.32 -11.71
N LYS A 58 -1.73 -1.77 -12.63
CA LYS A 58 -1.83 -1.41 -14.05
C LYS A 58 -3.04 -1.99 -14.76
N LYS A 59 -3.59 -3.10 -14.27
CA LYS A 59 -4.78 -3.73 -14.84
C LYS A 59 -6.07 -3.07 -14.36
N ASP A 60 -5.98 -2.12 -13.41
CA ASP A 60 -7.14 -1.54 -12.75
C ASP A 60 -8.04 -2.63 -12.12
N ASP A 61 -7.39 -3.69 -11.63
CA ASP A 61 -8.06 -4.80 -10.94
C ASP A 61 -8.57 -4.33 -9.57
N GLU A 62 -9.38 -5.15 -8.90
CA GLU A 62 -9.95 -4.84 -7.57
C GLU A 62 -8.86 -4.53 -6.52
N TRP A 63 -7.69 -5.14 -6.68
CA TRP A 63 -6.49 -4.88 -5.88
C TRP A 63 -5.98 -3.44 -6.00
N ALA A 64 -6.23 -2.74 -7.11
CA ALA A 64 -5.79 -1.37 -7.30
C ALA A 64 -6.35 -0.44 -6.21
N MET A 65 -7.60 -0.66 -5.78
CA MET A 65 -8.22 0.10 -4.69
C MET A 65 -7.50 -0.12 -3.35
N VAL A 66 -7.12 -1.37 -3.05
CA VAL A 66 -6.42 -1.71 -1.80
C VAL A 66 -4.99 -1.18 -1.80
N VAL A 67 -4.33 -1.27 -2.95
CA VAL A 67 -2.99 -0.72 -3.17
C VAL A 67 -3.02 0.80 -3.00
N ASP A 68 -4.05 1.47 -3.50
CA ASP A 68 -4.25 2.92 -3.33
C ASP A 68 -4.48 3.28 -1.86
N LEU A 69 -5.36 2.55 -1.16
CA LEU A 69 -5.61 2.71 0.27
C LEU A 69 -4.32 2.57 1.11
N LEU A 70 -3.51 1.54 0.85
CA LEU A 70 -2.22 1.37 1.53
C LEU A 70 -1.26 2.53 1.21
N ASN A 71 -1.24 2.98 -0.04
CA ASN A 71 -0.43 4.12 -0.46
C ASN A 71 -0.82 5.40 0.29
N GLU A 72 -2.12 5.68 0.45
CA GLU A 72 -2.60 6.82 1.24
C GLU A 72 -2.18 6.74 2.71
N GLN A 73 -2.33 5.56 3.33
CA GLN A 73 -1.92 5.33 4.72
C GLN A 73 -0.40 5.57 4.91
N LEU A 74 0.42 5.11 3.98
CA LEU A 74 1.88 5.30 4.02
C LEU A 74 2.32 6.73 3.72
N HIS A 75 1.46 7.56 3.14
CA HIS A 75 1.75 8.96 2.79
C HIS A 75 1.16 9.95 3.81
N THR A 76 0.41 9.45 4.81
CA THR A 76 -0.40 10.26 5.73
C THR A 76 0.40 11.36 6.43
N GLU A 77 1.60 11.07 6.96
CA GLU A 77 2.45 12.06 7.66
C GLU A 77 2.86 13.23 6.75
N HIS A 78 3.06 12.97 5.45
CA HIS A 78 3.54 13.99 4.52
C HIS A 78 2.40 14.92 4.04
N THR A 79 1.14 14.45 4.05
CA THR A 79 -0.02 15.25 3.63
C THR A 79 -0.35 16.40 4.59
N LEU A 80 0.02 16.29 5.87
CA LEU A 80 -0.23 17.34 6.87
C LEU A 80 0.85 18.43 6.92
N SER A 81 1.96 18.27 6.18
CA SER A 81 3.01 19.31 6.07
C SER A 81 2.91 20.18 4.81
N GLY A 82 2.08 19.78 3.83
CA GLY A 82 1.93 20.49 2.54
C GLY A 82 0.82 21.54 2.46
N SER A 83 -0.05 21.64 3.46
CA SER A 83 -1.12 22.65 3.50
C SER A 83 -0.67 23.93 4.19
N CYS A 84 0.39 24.56 3.69
CA CYS A 84 0.74 25.95 3.99
C CYS A 84 0.88 26.72 2.68
N HIS A 85 -0.25 26.87 1.97
CA HIS A 85 -0.39 27.97 1.02
C HIS A 85 -1.07 29.12 1.76
N LEU A 86 -0.27 30.14 2.04
CA LEU A 86 -0.62 31.44 2.62
C LEU A 86 -1.70 32.17 1.81
#